data_AF-K6VP76-F1
#
_entry.id   AF-K6VP76-F1
#
_cell.length_a   1.000
_cell.length_b   1.000
_cell.length_c   1.000
_cell.angle_alpha   90.00
_cell.angle_beta   90.00
_cell.angle_gamma   90.00
#
_symmetry.space_group_name_H-M   'P 1'
#
loop_
_entity.id
_entity.type
_entity.pdbx_description
1 polymer ?
#
loop_
_entity_poly.entity_id
_entity_poly.type
_entity_poly.pdbx_seq_one_letter_code
_entity_poly.pdbx_strand_id
1 'polypeptide(L)'
;PADGPAGAPAAPAPKPPAPGKGRAALFAYGTRRPGGHRVPGPYVAVAVRTNGLTPMRDRIIEIAALPLDSTAQPDGKPLVSLLEPPNAEVGPTFLHGLEPADVRFAPSFADLARQVLAPLEGRVVVAHNAGLVEQFLAAEFLVAGLLVPTHPALDISAMAREVIATPNYRLPTLAAHLRQRYRRGGAAIDEAKLVAALLPTLLARCGDSLTYPVPATPVHDLARGAARPAPRPRPVHPDTVEPWLAGLMTRVSASAHETNDPRVAAYLEGLTDVVSRGRIVTAETGELAGMLARSGYPASRIRTILERLLESLRIAAFEEARIGPAQLRHLRAVATSVGIPTYFDDLIPPKAPPAPQPGSGSFSRPVRKPLPLPAPPRAPRCGHCLVVGHWTANCPRLRGSRSDIVTPVSPIDPI
;
A
#
# COMPACT_ATOMS: atom_id res chain seq x y z
N PRO A 1 -31.20 64.70 17.91
CA PRO A 1 -30.06 64.94 17.00
C PRO A 1 -28.83 65.38 17.82
N ALA A 2 -28.04 64.49 18.42
CA ALA A 2 -27.24 63.39 17.87
C ALA A 2 -26.10 63.88 16.96
N ASP A 3 -24.90 64.02 17.55
CA ASP A 3 -23.62 63.84 16.87
C ASP A 3 -22.64 63.21 17.88
N GLY A 4 -22.38 61.92 17.69
CA GLY A 4 -21.36 61.14 18.41
C GLY A 4 -20.10 60.99 17.56
N PRO A 5 -18.93 60.74 18.16
CA PRO A 5 -17.67 60.72 17.44
C PRO A 5 -17.57 59.47 16.55
N ALA A 6 -17.16 59.67 15.30
CA ALA A 6 -16.98 58.64 14.28
C ALA A 6 -15.88 57.64 14.70
N GLY A 7 -16.27 56.38 14.84
CA GLY A 7 -15.36 55.26 15.08
C GLY A 7 -14.52 54.94 13.84
N ALA A 8 -13.22 54.73 14.05
CA ALA A 8 -12.29 54.28 13.01
C ALA A 8 -12.70 52.91 12.43
N PRO A 9 -12.49 52.67 11.12
CA PRO A 9 -12.86 51.41 10.49
C PRO A 9 -12.01 50.26 11.03
N ALA A 10 -12.67 49.19 11.48
CA ALA A 10 -12.03 47.97 11.94
C ALA A 10 -11.19 47.35 10.82
N ALA A 11 -9.94 46.98 11.14
CA ALA A 11 -9.04 46.31 10.23
C ALA A 11 -9.64 44.98 9.74
N PRO A 12 -9.50 44.63 8.45
CA PRO A 12 -10.04 43.39 7.92
C PRO A 12 -9.38 42.18 8.59
N ALA A 13 -10.21 41.21 8.98
CA ALA A 13 -9.75 39.96 9.60
C ALA A 13 -8.70 39.26 8.73
N PRO A 14 -7.65 38.67 9.32
CA PRO A 14 -6.61 37.99 8.56
C PRO A 14 -7.22 36.83 7.75
N LYS A 15 -6.99 36.86 6.43
CA LYS A 15 -7.41 35.80 5.52
C LYS A 15 -6.81 34.47 6.00
N PRO A 16 -7.59 33.38 6.09
CA PRO A 16 -7.06 32.08 6.46
C PRO A 16 -5.95 31.68 5.47
N PRO A 17 -4.86 31.05 5.95
CA PRO A 17 -3.78 30.60 5.08
C PRO A 17 -4.35 29.63 4.04
N ALA A 18 -3.98 29.82 2.78
CA ALA A 18 -4.36 28.90 1.71
C ALA A 18 -3.88 27.49 2.07
N PRO A 19 -4.70 26.44 1.86
CA PRO A 19 -4.31 25.08 2.18
C PRO A 19 -3.08 24.70 1.33
N GLY A 20 -1.99 24.36 2.02
CA GLY A 20 -0.78 23.84 1.39
C GLY A 20 -1.12 22.58 0.59
N LYS A 21 -0.47 22.42 -0.56
CA LYS A 21 -0.60 21.24 -1.43
C LYS A 21 -0.11 19.98 -0.69
N GLY A 22 -1.01 19.35 0.05
CA GLY A 22 -0.88 18.03 0.67
C GLY A 22 -2.24 17.35 0.55
N ARG A 23 -2.25 16.03 0.35
CA ARG A 23 -3.49 15.23 0.30
C ARG A 23 -4.42 15.63 1.45
N ALA A 24 -5.69 15.92 1.17
CA ALA A 24 -6.66 16.30 2.19
C ALA A 24 -6.75 15.19 3.25
N ALA A 25 -6.41 15.51 4.50
CA ALA A 25 -6.55 14.59 5.62
C ALA A 25 -8.04 14.29 5.84
N LEU A 26 -8.36 13.03 6.15
CA LEU A 26 -9.74 12.63 6.46
C LEU A 26 -10.10 13.07 7.87
N PHE A 27 -9.15 13.11 8.79
CA PHE A 27 -9.34 13.51 10.18
C PHE A 27 -8.62 14.81 10.53
N ALA A 28 -9.31 15.64 11.30
CA ALA A 28 -8.78 16.84 11.93
C ALA A 28 -8.79 16.65 13.44
N TYR A 29 -7.62 16.32 14.00
CA TYR A 29 -7.50 15.95 15.40
C TYR A 29 -7.77 17.12 16.34
N GLY A 30 -8.56 16.85 17.38
CA GLY A 30 -8.80 17.77 18.49
C GLY A 30 -7.49 18.10 19.20
N THR A 31 -7.26 19.38 19.45
CA THR A 31 -6.12 19.88 20.21
C THR A 31 -6.60 20.76 21.35
N ARG A 32 -5.69 21.12 22.26
CA ARG A 32 -5.96 22.09 23.33
C ARG A 32 -5.47 23.49 22.99
N ARG A 33 -5.21 23.76 21.70
CA ARG A 33 -4.70 25.07 21.26
C ARG A 33 -5.85 26.07 21.09
N PRO A 34 -5.62 27.35 21.40
CA PRO A 34 -6.61 28.39 21.12
C PRO A 34 -6.82 28.53 19.60
N GLY A 35 -8.05 28.86 19.18
CA GLY A 35 -8.38 29.23 17.80
C GLY A 35 -9.06 28.16 16.92
N GLY A 36 -9.50 27.03 17.48
CA GLY A 36 -10.30 26.02 16.77
C GLY A 36 -11.79 26.01 17.14
N HIS A 37 -12.57 25.18 16.44
CA HIS A 37 -13.99 24.98 16.67
C HIS A 37 -14.23 24.13 17.93
N ARG A 38 -15.16 24.54 18.81
CA ARG A 38 -15.64 23.68 19.89
C ARG A 38 -16.74 22.78 19.35
N VAL A 39 -16.51 21.47 19.45
CA VAL A 39 -17.48 20.45 19.02
C VAL A 39 -17.75 19.52 20.21
N PRO A 40 -18.86 19.70 20.95
CA PRO A 40 -19.18 18.91 22.14
C PRO A 40 -19.78 17.52 21.83
N GLY A 41 -19.73 17.10 20.56
CA GLY A 41 -20.45 15.93 20.03
C GLY A 41 -21.55 16.34 19.05
N PRO A 42 -22.36 15.39 18.55
CA PRO A 42 -22.35 13.95 18.83
C PRO A 42 -21.04 13.26 18.36
N TYR A 43 -20.80 12.02 18.80
CA TYR A 43 -19.57 11.27 18.49
C TYR A 43 -19.88 9.99 17.71
N VAL A 44 -18.84 9.38 17.13
CA VAL A 44 -18.92 8.03 16.57
C VAL A 44 -17.64 7.27 16.91
N ALA A 45 -17.78 6.13 17.59
CA ALA A 45 -16.66 5.25 17.87
C ALA A 45 -16.41 4.34 16.66
N VAL A 46 -15.22 4.41 16.08
CA VAL A 46 -14.84 3.64 14.89
C VAL A 46 -13.70 2.69 15.22
N ALA A 47 -13.84 1.44 14.78
CA ALA A 47 -12.81 0.43 14.84
C ALA A 47 -12.76 -0.33 13.52
N VAL A 48 -11.55 -0.70 13.10
CA VAL A 48 -11.30 -1.42 11.85
C VAL A 48 -10.37 -2.59 12.12
N ARG A 49 -10.58 -3.67 11.37
CA ARG A 49 -9.60 -4.75 11.23
C ARG A 49 -9.12 -4.81 9.81
N THR A 50 -7.86 -5.16 9.65
CA THR A 50 -7.16 -5.10 8.38
C THR A 50 -6.41 -6.41 8.14
N ASN A 51 -6.23 -6.78 6.88
CA ASN A 51 -5.44 -7.95 6.50
C ASN A 51 -3.92 -7.71 6.54
N GLY A 52 -3.50 -6.53 7.00
CA GLY A 52 -2.11 -6.12 7.16
C GLY A 52 -2.01 -4.71 7.75
N LEU A 53 -0.85 -4.08 7.66
CA LEU A 53 -0.54 -2.80 8.32
C LEU A 53 -0.34 -1.63 7.34
N THR A 54 -0.41 -1.87 6.03
CA THR A 54 -0.08 -0.90 4.98
C THR A 54 -1.31 -0.54 4.13
N PRO A 55 -1.94 0.63 4.36
CA PRO A 55 -3.16 1.06 3.66
C PRO A 55 -3.09 1.13 2.12
N MET A 56 -1.88 1.21 1.55
CA MET A 56 -1.70 1.16 0.09
C MET A 56 -1.93 -0.23 -0.52
N ARG A 57 -1.62 -1.29 0.24
CA ARG A 57 -1.68 -2.68 -0.23
C ARG A 57 -2.78 -3.47 0.46
N ASP A 58 -2.85 -3.31 1.77
CA ASP A 58 -3.74 -4.02 2.66
C ASP A 58 -5.10 -3.29 2.68
N ARG A 59 -6.14 -3.98 3.15
CA ARG A 59 -7.53 -3.55 3.11
C ARG A 59 -8.21 -3.77 4.44
N ILE A 60 -9.29 -3.04 4.66
CA ILE A 60 -10.17 -3.28 5.78
C ILE A 60 -10.96 -4.57 5.51
N ILE A 61 -10.94 -5.50 6.46
CA ILE A 61 -11.66 -6.79 6.42
C ILE A 61 -12.84 -6.84 7.40
N GLU A 62 -12.86 -5.94 8.37
CA GLU A 62 -14.02 -5.72 9.25
C GLU A 62 -14.06 -4.25 9.68
N ILE A 63 -15.24 -3.67 9.73
CA ILE A 63 -15.47 -2.31 10.21
C ILE A 63 -16.64 -2.27 11.19
N ALA A 64 -16.47 -1.47 12.24
CA ALA A 64 -17.56 -1.07 13.13
C ALA A 64 -17.57 0.44 13.31
N ALA A 65 -18.75 1.04 13.21
CA ALA A 65 -19.01 2.42 13.56
C ALA A 65 -20.22 2.48 14.49
N LEU A 66 -20.00 2.93 15.73
CA LEU A 66 -21.00 3.02 16.79
C LEU A 66 -21.34 4.50 17.03
N PRO A 67 -22.52 4.97 16.60
CA PRO A 67 -22.98 6.32 16.88
C PRO A 67 -23.14 6.54 18.39
N LEU A 68 -22.71 7.70 18.87
CA LEU A 68 -22.84 8.14 20.25
C LEU A 68 -23.47 9.53 20.30
N ASP A 69 -24.25 9.81 21.34
CA ASP A 69 -24.76 11.15 21.63
C ASP A 69 -23.64 12.08 22.15
N SER A 70 -23.97 13.34 22.45
CA SER A 70 -23.03 14.31 23.02
C SER A 70 -22.53 13.96 24.43
N THR A 71 -23.18 13.00 25.11
CA THR A 71 -22.76 12.47 26.42
C THR A 71 -21.92 11.20 26.29
N ALA A 72 -21.52 10.85 25.05
CA ALA A 72 -20.75 9.66 24.71
C ALA A 72 -21.48 8.34 25.04
N GLN A 73 -22.81 8.35 25.07
CA GLN A 73 -23.62 7.13 25.20
C GLN A 73 -24.08 6.64 23.82
N PRO A 74 -24.24 5.31 23.61
CA PRO A 74 -24.75 4.76 22.35
C PRO A 74 -26.10 5.37 21.94
N ASP A 75 -26.15 5.97 20.75
CA ASP A 75 -27.33 6.67 20.22
C ASP A 75 -27.60 6.26 18.77
N GLY A 76 -28.08 5.04 18.60
CA GLY A 76 -28.48 4.49 17.31
C GLY A 76 -27.92 3.10 17.02
N LYS A 77 -28.28 2.58 15.85
CA LYS A 77 -27.81 1.26 15.40
C LYS A 77 -26.36 1.36 14.92
N PRO A 78 -25.44 0.53 15.44
CA PRO A 78 -24.08 0.50 14.90
C PRO A 78 -24.06 -0.09 13.49
N LEU A 79 -23.19 0.45 12.64
CA LEU A 79 -22.75 -0.25 11.45
C LEU A 79 -21.72 -1.29 11.88
N VAL A 80 -21.93 -2.55 11.49
CA VAL A 80 -20.96 -3.63 11.66
C VAL A 80 -20.95 -4.43 10.38
N SER A 81 -19.78 -4.61 9.77
CA SER A 81 -19.68 -5.41 8.56
C SER A 81 -18.31 -6.04 8.39
N LEU A 82 -18.31 -7.27 7.91
CA LEU A 82 -17.14 -7.87 7.26
C LEU A 82 -17.02 -7.29 5.85
N LEU A 83 -15.80 -7.26 5.34
CA LEU A 83 -15.49 -6.75 4.01
C LEU A 83 -14.65 -7.78 3.28
N GLU A 84 -14.95 -8.02 2.01
CA GLU A 84 -14.14 -8.91 1.18
C GLU A 84 -12.89 -8.16 0.70
N PRO A 85 -11.67 -8.52 1.17
CA PRO A 85 -10.45 -8.01 0.58
C PRO A 85 -10.20 -8.67 -0.78
N PRO A 86 -9.41 -8.05 -1.67
CA PRO A 86 -8.98 -8.69 -2.91
C PRO A 86 -8.41 -10.09 -2.66
N ASN A 87 -8.81 -11.06 -3.48
CA ASN A 87 -8.41 -12.47 -3.39
C ASN A 87 -8.78 -13.16 -2.05
N ALA A 88 -9.70 -12.61 -1.25
CA ALA A 88 -10.08 -13.12 0.07
C ALA A 88 -8.89 -13.31 1.04
N GLU A 89 -7.82 -12.54 0.84
CA GLU A 89 -6.64 -12.58 1.70
C GLU A 89 -6.92 -11.83 3.01
N VAL A 90 -7.18 -12.58 4.09
CA VAL A 90 -7.47 -12.01 5.42
C VAL A 90 -6.22 -11.73 6.24
N GLY A 91 -5.03 -12.13 5.77
CA GLY A 91 -3.79 -11.96 6.50
C GLY A 91 -3.67 -12.88 7.72
N PRO A 92 -2.89 -12.50 8.75
CA PRO A 92 -2.60 -13.35 9.91
C PRO A 92 -3.81 -13.57 10.81
N THR A 93 -4.55 -14.65 10.56
CA THR A 93 -5.79 -15.03 11.27
C THR A 93 -5.64 -15.08 12.79
N PHE A 94 -4.47 -15.38 13.35
CA PHE A 94 -4.24 -15.38 14.80
C PHE A 94 -4.33 -13.99 15.46
N LEU A 95 -4.29 -12.90 14.69
CA LEU A 95 -4.43 -11.53 15.21
C LEU A 95 -5.89 -11.13 15.41
N HIS A 96 -6.76 -11.47 14.46
CA HIS A 96 -8.16 -11.02 14.40
C HIS A 96 -9.19 -12.16 14.43
N GLY A 97 -8.78 -13.41 14.27
CA GLY A 97 -9.64 -14.60 14.30
C GLY A 97 -10.59 -14.75 13.11
N LEU A 98 -10.35 -14.05 12.00
CA LEU A 98 -11.14 -14.18 10.76
C LEU A 98 -10.42 -15.12 9.80
N GLU A 99 -11.17 -16.02 9.18
CA GLU A 99 -10.70 -16.92 8.14
C GLU A 99 -11.15 -16.44 6.75
N PRO A 100 -10.47 -16.85 5.65
CA PRO A 100 -10.90 -16.50 4.30
C PRO A 100 -12.37 -16.86 4.01
N ALA A 101 -12.89 -17.93 4.62
CA ALA A 101 -14.28 -18.36 4.47
C ALA A 101 -15.28 -17.35 5.04
N ASP A 102 -14.90 -16.58 6.06
CA ASP A 102 -15.78 -15.58 6.71
C ASP A 102 -16.02 -14.37 5.80
N VAL A 103 -15.05 -14.02 4.94
CA VAL A 103 -15.08 -12.80 4.11
C VAL A 103 -15.42 -13.05 2.65
N ARG A 104 -15.38 -14.31 2.18
CA ARG A 104 -15.53 -14.69 0.76
C ARG A 104 -16.83 -14.25 0.07
N PHE A 105 -17.84 -13.86 0.85
CA PHE A 105 -19.12 -13.36 0.34
C PHE A 105 -19.54 -12.04 1.00
N ALA A 106 -18.61 -11.42 1.71
CA ALA A 106 -18.83 -10.12 2.30
C ALA A 106 -18.88 -9.05 1.19
N PRO A 107 -19.60 -7.93 1.40
CA PRO A 107 -19.57 -6.82 0.46
C PRO A 107 -18.16 -6.22 0.35
N SER A 108 -17.85 -5.57 -0.77
CA SER A 108 -16.63 -4.76 -0.85
C SER A 108 -16.81 -3.46 -0.06
N PHE A 109 -15.70 -2.79 0.28
CA PHE A 109 -15.80 -1.46 0.90
C PHE A 109 -16.56 -0.48 0.01
N ALA A 110 -16.36 -0.53 -1.31
CA ALA A 110 -17.04 0.35 -2.25
C ALA A 110 -18.57 0.21 -2.20
N ASP A 111 -19.08 -1.01 -2.00
CA ASP A 111 -20.52 -1.28 -1.85
C ASP A 111 -21.09 -0.65 -0.58
N LEU A 112 -20.29 -0.61 0.49
CA LEU A 112 -20.67 -0.04 1.78
C LEU A 112 -20.21 1.39 2.00
N ALA A 113 -19.46 2.01 1.10
CA ALA A 113 -18.75 3.26 1.38
C ALA A 113 -19.69 4.39 1.83
N ARG A 114 -20.89 4.50 1.24
CA ARG A 114 -21.91 5.47 1.70
C ARG A 114 -22.49 5.12 3.07
N GLN A 115 -22.66 3.83 3.37
CA GLN A 115 -23.16 3.36 4.66
C GLN A 115 -22.11 3.57 5.77
N VAL A 116 -20.81 3.46 5.43
CA VAL A 116 -19.69 3.78 6.32
C VAL A 116 -19.58 5.29 6.55
N LEU A 117 -19.86 6.10 5.53
CA LEU A 117 -19.82 7.56 5.65
C LEU A 117 -20.95 8.12 6.53
N ALA A 118 -22.17 7.59 6.39
CA ALA A 118 -23.35 8.08 7.11
C ALA A 118 -23.17 8.25 8.65
N PRO A 119 -22.59 7.30 9.40
CA PRO A 119 -22.36 7.48 10.83
C PRO A 119 -21.20 8.45 11.17
N LEU A 120 -20.38 8.88 10.21
CA LEU A 120 -19.33 9.90 10.40
C LEU A 120 -19.87 11.33 10.27
N GLU A 121 -20.96 11.50 9.53
CA GLU A 121 -21.53 12.82 9.25
C GLU A 121 -22.06 13.49 10.51
N GLY A 122 -21.75 14.78 10.66
CA GLY A 122 -22.14 15.60 11.81
C GLY A 122 -21.53 15.17 13.15
N ARG A 123 -20.58 14.23 13.17
CA ARG A 123 -20.03 13.63 14.39
C ARG A 123 -18.52 13.81 14.49
N VAL A 124 -18.03 13.80 15.73
CA VAL A 124 -16.60 13.67 16.02
C VAL A 124 -16.23 12.19 15.97
N VAL A 125 -15.27 11.85 15.12
CA VAL A 125 -14.77 10.47 14.99
C VAL A 125 -13.86 10.14 16.16
N VAL A 126 -14.08 9.00 16.80
CA VAL A 126 -13.31 8.57 17.97
C VAL A 126 -12.78 7.18 17.70
N ALA A 127 -11.46 7.00 17.77
CA ALA A 127 -10.84 5.70 17.52
C ALA A 127 -9.62 5.48 18.41
N HIS A 128 -9.27 4.22 18.65
CA HIS A 128 -7.97 3.86 19.22
C HIS A 128 -6.92 3.84 18.11
N ASN A 129 -5.81 4.56 18.30
CA ASN A 129 -4.81 4.75 17.24
C ASN A 129 -5.45 5.31 15.96
N ALA A 130 -6.15 6.44 16.12
CA ALA A 130 -6.99 7.02 15.09
C ALA A 130 -6.23 7.38 13.80
N GLY A 131 -4.90 7.58 13.88
CA GLY A 131 -4.05 7.77 12.70
C GLY A 131 -4.02 6.56 11.76
N LEU A 132 -3.99 5.34 12.31
CA LEU A 132 -4.04 4.12 11.51
C LEU A 132 -5.42 3.96 10.85
N VAL A 133 -6.48 4.17 11.64
CA VAL A 133 -7.87 4.10 11.15
C VAL A 133 -8.10 5.12 10.03
N GLU A 134 -7.60 6.35 10.19
CA GLU A 134 -7.67 7.40 9.17
C GLU A 134 -7.05 6.94 7.85
N GLN A 135 -5.83 6.41 7.90
CA GLN A 135 -5.11 6.05 6.68
C GLN A 135 -5.82 4.93 5.92
N PHE A 136 -6.36 3.93 6.62
CA PHE A 136 -7.15 2.86 6.00
C PHE A 136 -8.46 3.39 5.42
N LEU A 137 -9.24 4.17 6.17
CA LEU A 137 -10.49 4.74 5.65
C LEU A 137 -10.25 5.67 4.48
N ALA A 138 -9.24 6.54 4.54
CA ALA A 138 -8.90 7.45 3.44
C ALA A 138 -8.50 6.69 2.17
N ALA A 139 -7.73 5.60 2.30
CA ALA A 139 -7.37 4.74 1.17
C ALA A 139 -8.61 4.06 0.57
N GLU A 140 -9.48 3.50 1.41
CA GLU A 140 -10.69 2.80 0.97
C GLU A 140 -11.70 3.76 0.30
N PHE A 141 -11.92 4.95 0.86
CA PHE A 141 -12.75 5.98 0.22
C PHE A 141 -12.18 6.45 -1.12
N LEU A 142 -10.86 6.58 -1.23
CA LEU A 142 -10.20 6.93 -2.48
C LEU A 142 -10.40 5.83 -3.54
N VAL A 143 -10.25 4.55 -3.16
CA VAL A 143 -10.50 3.40 -4.04
C VAL A 143 -11.97 3.33 -4.46
N ALA A 144 -12.89 3.65 -3.55
CA ALA A 144 -14.32 3.76 -3.83
C ALA A 144 -14.70 4.98 -4.69
N GLY A 145 -13.74 5.87 -5.00
CA GLY A 145 -13.96 7.07 -5.79
C GLY A 145 -14.77 8.15 -5.05
N LEU A 146 -14.79 8.11 -3.71
CA LEU A 146 -15.48 9.10 -2.88
C LEU A 146 -14.48 10.11 -2.31
N LEU A 147 -14.72 11.39 -2.59
CA LEU A 147 -14.07 12.47 -1.87
C LEU A 147 -14.90 12.78 -0.62
N VAL A 148 -14.31 12.51 0.54
CA VAL A 148 -14.97 12.67 1.84
C VAL A 148 -14.45 13.96 2.48
N PRO A 149 -15.33 14.80 3.06
CA PRO A 149 -14.89 15.97 3.81
C PRO A 149 -14.04 15.56 5.01
N THR A 150 -13.16 16.46 5.46
CA THR A 150 -12.41 16.24 6.70
C THR A 150 -13.36 16.26 7.90
N HIS A 151 -13.29 15.24 8.76
CA HIS A 151 -14.08 15.13 9.98
C HIS A 151 -13.25 15.49 11.22
N PRO A 152 -13.83 16.15 12.24
CA PRO A 152 -13.17 16.30 13.52
C PRO A 152 -12.95 14.92 14.16
N ALA A 153 -11.77 14.68 14.76
CA ALA A 153 -11.44 13.36 15.31
C ALA A 153 -10.67 13.41 16.64
N LEU A 154 -10.74 12.31 17.39
CA LEU A 154 -10.03 12.07 18.64
C LEU A 154 -9.32 10.70 18.62
N ASP A 155 -8.06 10.71 19.05
CA ASP A 155 -7.30 9.48 19.31
C ASP A 155 -7.35 9.13 20.80
N ILE A 156 -8.07 8.06 21.12
CA ILE A 156 -8.23 7.56 22.49
C ILE A 156 -6.88 7.19 23.10
N SER A 157 -5.96 6.62 22.33
CA SER A 157 -4.64 6.23 22.84
C SER A 157 -3.80 7.44 23.21
N ALA A 158 -3.92 8.54 22.46
CA ALA A 158 -3.24 9.80 22.76
C ALA A 158 -3.85 10.47 23.98
N MET A 159 -5.18 10.57 24.05
CA MET A 159 -5.87 11.14 25.21
C MET A 159 -5.65 10.32 26.49
N ALA A 160 -5.68 8.98 26.40
CA ALA A 160 -5.45 8.11 27.53
C ALA A 160 -4.04 8.31 28.13
N ARG A 161 -3.02 8.60 27.30
CA ARG A 161 -1.65 8.92 27.79
C ARG A 161 -1.58 10.10 28.74
N GLU A 162 -2.50 11.05 28.58
CA GLU A 162 -2.52 12.27 29.39
C GLU A 162 -3.32 12.09 30.69
N VAL A 163 -4.25 11.14 30.70
CA VAL A 163 -5.31 11.04 31.71
C VAL A 163 -5.20 9.77 32.55
N ILE A 164 -4.79 8.65 31.95
CA ILE A 164 -4.86 7.34 32.58
C ILE A 164 -3.43 6.86 32.86
N ALA A 165 -3.15 6.46 34.10
CA ALA A 165 -1.87 5.88 34.45
C ALA A 165 -1.89 4.35 34.23
N THR A 166 -1.39 3.91 33.07
CA THR A 166 -1.24 2.49 32.73
C THR A 166 0.17 2.19 32.21
N PRO A 167 0.67 0.94 32.33
CA PRO A 167 2.01 0.58 31.86
C PRO A 167 2.19 0.74 30.35
N ASN A 168 1.10 0.64 29.59
CA ASN A 168 1.02 0.99 28.19
C ASN A 168 -0.42 1.39 27.84
N TYR A 169 -0.65 1.84 26.61
CA TYR A 169 -1.94 2.38 26.14
C TYR A 169 -2.55 1.53 25.04
N ARG A 170 -2.24 0.22 25.01
CA ARG A 170 -2.88 -0.75 24.12
C ARG A 170 -4.27 -1.09 24.63
N LEU A 171 -5.18 -1.48 23.74
CA LEU A 171 -6.56 -1.83 24.09
C LEU A 171 -6.70 -2.88 25.21
N PRO A 172 -5.93 -3.98 25.26
CA PRO A 172 -6.02 -4.94 26.37
C PRO A 172 -5.75 -4.30 27.73
N THR A 173 -4.78 -3.37 27.78
CA THR A 173 -4.39 -2.67 29.01
C THR A 173 -5.44 -1.63 29.42
N LEU A 174 -6.01 -0.91 28.45
CA LEU A 174 -7.09 0.05 28.72
C LEU A 174 -8.40 -0.66 29.13
N ALA A 175 -8.70 -1.82 28.53
CA ALA A 175 -9.83 -2.66 28.95
C ALA A 175 -9.67 -3.17 30.39
N ALA A 176 -8.47 -3.63 30.75
CA ALA A 176 -8.15 -4.04 32.11
C ALA A 176 -8.31 -2.88 33.11
N HIS A 177 -7.91 -1.66 32.72
CA HIS A 177 -8.12 -0.46 33.52
C HIS A 177 -9.61 -0.19 33.78
N LEU A 178 -10.47 -0.40 32.78
CA LEU A 178 -11.93 -0.32 32.92
C LEU A 178 -12.57 -1.57 33.57
N ARG A 179 -11.78 -2.57 33.96
CA ARG A 179 -12.26 -3.87 34.46
C ARG A 179 -13.22 -4.57 33.48
N GLN A 180 -13.06 -4.33 32.18
CA GLN A 180 -13.82 -4.97 31.12
C GLN A 180 -13.06 -6.18 30.56
N ARG A 181 -13.81 -7.19 30.10
CA ARG A 181 -13.22 -8.34 29.41
C ARG A 181 -12.76 -7.92 28.02
N TYR A 182 -11.51 -8.21 27.70
CA TYR A 182 -10.96 -8.03 26.36
C TYR A 182 -10.59 -9.38 25.77
N ARG A 183 -11.16 -9.70 24.60
CA ARG A 183 -10.79 -10.89 23.83
C ARG A 183 -9.92 -10.44 22.67
N ARG A 184 -8.66 -10.90 22.61
CA ARG A 184 -7.84 -10.75 21.41
C ARG A 184 -8.54 -11.47 20.26
N GLY A 185 -8.63 -10.85 19.10
CA GLY A 185 -9.43 -11.38 18.01
C GLY A 185 -10.95 -11.24 18.21
N GLY A 186 -11.42 -10.47 19.21
CA GLY A 186 -12.83 -10.08 19.34
C GLY A 186 -13.28 -9.09 18.26
N ALA A 187 -14.58 -9.04 17.96
CA ALA A 187 -15.13 -8.31 16.82
C ALA A 187 -14.80 -6.81 16.87
N ALA A 188 -14.76 -6.13 15.72
CA ALA A 188 -14.48 -4.69 15.66
C ALA A 188 -15.47 -3.88 16.51
N ILE A 189 -16.71 -4.33 16.62
CA ILE A 189 -17.73 -3.68 17.46
C ILE A 189 -17.39 -3.75 18.96
N ASP A 190 -16.70 -4.78 19.43
CA ASP A 190 -16.26 -4.88 20.82
C ASP A 190 -15.21 -3.82 21.14
N GLU A 191 -14.31 -3.56 20.18
CA GLU A 191 -13.32 -2.49 20.27
C GLU A 191 -13.97 -1.10 20.24
N ALA A 192 -14.93 -0.88 19.33
CA ALA A 192 -15.68 0.38 19.27
C ALA A 192 -16.44 0.65 20.58
N LYS A 193 -17.04 -0.38 21.19
CA LYS A 193 -17.69 -0.27 22.52
C LYS A 193 -16.70 0.07 23.63
N LEU A 194 -15.51 -0.53 23.61
CA LEU A 194 -14.45 -0.22 24.58
C LEU A 194 -13.96 1.22 24.43
N VAL A 195 -13.77 1.68 23.19
CA VAL A 195 -13.46 3.09 22.87
C VAL A 195 -14.55 4.02 23.40
N ALA A 196 -15.82 3.70 23.15
CA ALA A 196 -16.95 4.47 23.67
C ALA A 196 -16.97 4.52 25.21
N ALA A 197 -16.67 3.41 25.89
CA ALA A 197 -16.63 3.34 27.34
C ALA A 197 -15.49 4.18 27.97
N LEU A 198 -14.38 4.39 27.26
CA LEU A 198 -13.27 5.24 27.70
C LEU A 198 -13.59 6.74 27.55
N LEU A 199 -14.40 7.08 26.56
CA LEU A 199 -14.61 8.46 26.13
C LEU A 199 -15.13 9.39 27.25
N PRO A 200 -16.14 9.03 28.08
CA PRO A 200 -16.61 9.88 29.17
C PRO A 200 -15.51 10.26 30.16
N THR A 201 -14.65 9.31 30.54
CA THR A 201 -13.53 9.57 31.47
C THR A 201 -12.51 10.53 30.88
N LEU A 202 -12.26 10.45 29.58
CA LEU A 202 -11.33 11.33 28.87
C LEU A 202 -11.92 12.74 28.68
N LEU A 203 -13.19 12.83 28.29
CA LEU A 203 -13.90 14.09 28.13
C LEU A 203 -14.04 14.84 29.46
N ALA A 204 -14.28 14.14 30.57
CA ALA A 204 -14.35 14.77 31.90
C ALA A 204 -13.05 15.49 32.30
N ARG A 205 -11.90 15.09 31.75
CA ARG A 205 -10.60 15.71 32.07
C ARG A 205 -10.10 16.69 31.03
N CYS A 206 -10.48 16.51 29.76
CA CYS A 206 -9.90 17.25 28.64
C CYS A 206 -10.95 17.98 27.77
N GLY A 207 -12.22 17.61 27.88
CA GLY A 207 -13.31 18.00 26.98
C GLY A 207 -13.48 19.51 26.82
N ASP A 208 -13.49 20.25 27.93
CA ASP A 208 -13.71 21.71 27.93
C ASP A 208 -12.59 22.50 27.26
N SER A 209 -11.44 21.87 27.03
CA SER A 209 -10.29 22.50 26.37
C SER A 209 -10.12 22.06 24.92
N LEU A 210 -10.92 21.10 24.43
CA LEU A 210 -10.79 20.58 23.08
C LEU A 210 -11.33 21.56 22.03
N THR A 211 -10.49 21.84 21.05
CA THR A 211 -10.82 22.59 19.85
C THR A 211 -10.38 21.80 18.62
N TYR A 212 -11.16 21.86 17.56
CA TYR A 212 -10.93 21.12 16.31
C TYR A 212 -10.60 22.10 15.17
N PRO A 213 -9.70 21.73 14.25
CA PRO A 213 -9.41 22.55 13.07
C PRO A 213 -10.60 22.73 12.12
N VAL A 214 -11.60 21.85 12.18
CA VAL A 214 -12.81 21.87 11.33
C VAL A 214 -14.06 21.73 12.21
N PRO A 215 -15.22 22.28 11.79
CA PRO A 215 -16.48 22.04 12.47
C PRO A 215 -16.98 20.60 12.21
N ALA A 216 -17.88 20.11 13.06
CA ALA A 216 -18.72 18.96 12.69
C ALA A 216 -19.70 19.44 11.61
N THR A 217 -19.62 18.87 10.41
CA THR A 217 -20.47 19.27 9.28
C THR A 217 -21.72 18.39 9.22
N PRO A 218 -22.94 18.93 9.38
CA PRO A 218 -24.18 18.18 9.23
C PRO A 218 -24.51 17.87 7.75
N VAL A 219 -25.33 16.84 7.52
CA VAL A 219 -25.73 16.24 6.22
C VAL A 219 -26.37 17.25 5.23
N HIS A 220 -26.81 18.43 5.68
CA HIS A 220 -27.58 19.34 4.83
C HIS A 220 -26.75 20.26 3.90
N ASP A 221 -25.43 20.37 4.09
CA ASP A 221 -24.60 21.32 3.31
C ASP A 221 -23.78 20.71 2.17
N LEU A 222 -23.74 19.37 2.02
CA LEU A 222 -22.90 18.71 1.00
C LEU A 222 -23.60 18.44 -0.34
N ALA A 223 -24.84 18.88 -0.50
CA ALA A 223 -25.56 18.79 -1.77
C ALA A 223 -25.05 19.82 -2.79
N ARG A 224 -23.81 19.66 -3.28
CA ARG A 224 -23.31 20.17 -4.58
C ARG A 224 -21.82 19.82 -4.75
N GLY A 225 -21.53 18.59 -5.19
CA GLY A 225 -20.16 18.20 -5.49
C GLY A 225 -20.05 16.81 -6.11
N ALA A 226 -20.83 16.51 -7.16
CA ALA A 226 -20.61 15.29 -7.93
C ALA A 226 -19.28 15.40 -8.69
N ALA A 227 -18.21 14.84 -8.13
CA ALA A 227 -16.96 14.65 -8.86
C ALA A 227 -17.16 13.56 -9.93
N ARG A 228 -16.70 13.83 -11.16
CA ARG A 228 -16.65 12.83 -12.23
C ARG A 228 -15.78 11.64 -11.80
N PRO A 229 -16.17 10.39 -12.12
CA PRO A 229 -15.37 9.22 -11.78
C PRO A 229 -13.97 9.32 -12.41
N ALA A 230 -12.95 9.18 -11.57
CA ALA A 230 -11.57 9.02 -12.04
C ALA A 230 -11.42 7.67 -12.77
N PRO A 231 -10.55 7.58 -13.79
CA PRO A 231 -10.29 6.31 -14.46
C PRO A 231 -9.74 5.29 -13.47
N ARG A 232 -10.29 4.06 -13.51
CA ARG A 232 -9.86 2.93 -12.68
C ARG A 232 -8.34 2.70 -12.85
N PRO A 233 -7.54 2.64 -11.77
CA PRO A 233 -6.19 2.09 -11.89
C PRO A 233 -6.30 0.61 -12.26
N ARG A 234 -5.52 0.19 -13.27
CA ARG A 234 -5.40 -1.22 -13.66
C ARG A 234 -4.77 -2.01 -12.50
N PRO A 235 -5.24 -3.22 -12.17
CA PRO A 235 -4.57 -4.06 -11.19
C PRO A 235 -3.15 -4.35 -11.67
N VAL A 236 -2.17 -4.15 -10.79
CA VAL A 236 -0.81 -4.65 -10.97
C VAL A 236 -0.86 -6.13 -10.56
N HIS A 237 -0.67 -7.03 -11.51
CA HIS A 237 -0.52 -8.46 -11.22
C HIS A 237 0.79 -8.69 -10.43
N PRO A 238 0.79 -9.52 -9.38
CA PRO A 238 2.00 -9.95 -8.71
C PRO A 238 2.66 -11.04 -9.54
N ASP A 239 3.37 -10.66 -10.59
CA ASP A 239 4.29 -11.59 -11.23
C ASP A 239 5.57 -11.65 -10.40
N THR A 240 5.69 -12.76 -9.66
CA THR A 240 6.92 -13.40 -9.16
C THR A 240 7.86 -12.53 -8.31
N VAL A 241 7.61 -12.45 -7.00
CA VAL A 241 8.70 -12.15 -6.06
C VAL A 241 9.66 -13.34 -6.08
N GLU A 242 10.89 -13.15 -6.59
CA GLU A 242 11.85 -14.25 -6.68
C GLU A 242 12.10 -14.86 -5.28
N PRO A 243 12.22 -16.19 -5.14
CA PRO A 243 12.37 -16.85 -3.83
C PRO A 243 13.50 -16.30 -2.94
N TRP A 244 14.59 -15.81 -3.53
CA TRP A 244 15.70 -15.20 -2.79
C TRP A 244 15.32 -13.85 -2.14
N LEU A 245 14.42 -13.07 -2.78
CA LEU A 245 13.87 -11.85 -2.19
C LEU A 245 13.04 -12.19 -0.95
N ALA A 246 12.24 -13.25 -0.96
CA ALA A 246 11.46 -13.67 0.20
C ALA A 246 12.35 -14.09 1.40
N GLY A 247 13.44 -14.82 1.14
CA GLY A 247 14.45 -15.16 2.16
C GLY A 247 15.21 -13.94 2.69
N LEU A 248 15.41 -12.94 1.85
CA LEU A 248 16.04 -11.67 2.20
C LEU A 248 15.09 -10.79 3.06
N MET A 249 13.79 -10.74 2.75
CA MET A 249 12.79 -9.97 3.52
C MET A 249 12.58 -10.54 4.92
N THR A 250 12.60 -11.87 5.08
CA THR A 250 12.44 -12.52 6.40
C THR A 250 13.52 -12.09 7.40
N ARG A 251 14.76 -11.92 6.92
CA ARG A 251 15.92 -11.51 7.75
C ARG A 251 15.97 -10.01 8.00
N VAL A 252 15.55 -9.19 7.03
CA VAL A 252 15.37 -7.74 7.24
C VAL A 252 14.30 -7.46 8.31
N SER A 253 13.18 -8.18 8.26
CA SER A 253 12.15 -8.10 9.29
C SER A 253 12.65 -8.57 10.66
N ALA A 254 13.57 -9.54 10.72
CA ALA A 254 14.21 -9.97 11.96
C ALA A 254 15.15 -8.87 12.53
N SER A 255 15.95 -8.23 11.68
CA SER A 255 16.80 -7.09 12.09
C SER A 255 15.98 -5.88 12.58
N ALA A 256 14.80 -5.65 12.00
CA ALA A 256 13.87 -4.61 12.46
C ALA A 256 13.30 -4.90 13.88
N HIS A 257 13.15 -6.16 14.25
CA HIS A 257 12.71 -6.56 15.59
C HIS A 257 13.79 -6.33 16.67
N GLU A 258 15.07 -6.28 16.31
CA GLU A 258 16.17 -6.06 17.26
C GLU A 258 16.26 -4.61 17.75
N THR A 259 15.69 -3.65 17.01
CA THR A 259 15.83 -2.21 17.33
C THR A 259 14.96 -1.71 18.49
N ASN A 260 13.96 -2.49 18.93
CA ASN A 260 13.05 -2.17 20.06
C ASN A 260 12.34 -0.79 19.98
N ASP A 261 12.42 -0.09 18.84
CA ASP A 261 11.78 1.20 18.59
C ASP A 261 10.74 1.08 17.45
N PRO A 262 9.46 1.37 17.72
CA PRO A 262 8.38 1.18 16.75
C PRO A 262 8.50 2.09 15.52
N ARG A 263 9.21 3.21 15.62
CA ARG A 263 9.41 4.14 14.48
C ARG A 263 10.46 3.61 13.52
N VAL A 264 11.52 2.99 14.06
CA VAL A 264 12.57 2.34 13.27
C VAL A 264 12.02 1.07 12.63
N ALA A 265 11.19 0.32 13.35
CA ALA A 265 10.49 -0.83 12.78
C ALA A 265 9.60 -0.43 11.58
N ALA A 266 8.76 0.59 11.73
CA ALA A 266 7.91 1.09 10.64
C ALA A 266 8.73 1.61 9.43
N TYR A 267 9.87 2.25 9.69
CA TYR A 267 10.79 2.69 8.65
C TYR A 267 11.42 1.53 7.87
N LEU A 268 11.95 0.52 8.57
CA LEU A 268 12.56 -0.65 7.96
C LEU A 268 11.53 -1.49 7.19
N GLU A 269 10.30 -1.60 7.70
CA GLU A 269 9.20 -2.29 7.03
C GLU A 269 8.75 -1.58 5.76
N GLY A 270 8.62 -0.25 5.79
CA GLY A 270 8.35 0.55 4.58
C GLY A 270 9.47 0.42 3.54
N LEU A 271 10.72 0.40 3.98
CA LEU A 271 11.87 0.25 3.09
C LEU A 271 11.93 -1.15 2.44
N THR A 272 11.57 -2.18 3.20
CA THR A 272 11.45 -3.59 2.77
C THR A 272 10.41 -3.73 1.64
N ASP A 273 9.27 -3.05 1.77
CA ASP A 273 8.22 -3.02 0.75
C ASP A 273 8.68 -2.29 -0.53
N VAL A 274 9.36 -1.15 -0.41
CA VAL A 274 9.89 -0.43 -1.58
C VAL A 274 10.95 -1.27 -2.31
N VAL A 275 11.83 -1.96 -1.57
CA VAL A 275 12.86 -2.86 -2.13
C VAL A 275 12.22 -4.05 -2.84
N SER A 276 11.16 -4.64 -2.28
CA SER A 276 10.44 -5.78 -2.86
C SER A 276 9.82 -5.50 -4.23
N ARG A 277 9.52 -4.23 -4.54
CA ARG A 277 8.89 -3.82 -5.81
C ARG A 277 9.87 -3.73 -6.98
N GLY A 278 11.17 -3.92 -6.76
CA GLY A 278 12.19 -3.99 -7.81
C GLY A 278 12.42 -2.70 -8.61
N ARG A 279 11.73 -1.61 -8.26
CA ARG A 279 11.92 -0.26 -8.79
C ARG A 279 11.98 0.70 -7.62
N ILE A 280 13.17 0.85 -7.07
CA ILE A 280 13.34 1.71 -5.91
C ILE A 280 13.39 3.16 -6.43
N VAL A 281 12.37 3.94 -6.08
CA VAL A 281 12.27 5.34 -6.47
C VAL A 281 12.91 6.18 -5.37
N THR A 282 13.90 7.01 -5.72
CA THR A 282 14.62 7.90 -4.79
C THR A 282 13.70 8.85 -4.01
N ALA A 283 12.51 9.14 -4.55
CA ALA A 283 11.47 9.91 -3.88
C ALA A 283 10.80 9.13 -2.72
N GLU A 284 10.48 7.85 -2.91
CA GLU A 284 9.81 7.02 -1.90
C GLU A 284 10.75 6.74 -0.71
N THR A 285 12.04 6.48 -0.98
CA THR A 285 13.05 6.33 0.07
C THR A 285 13.32 7.66 0.80
N GLY A 286 13.25 8.79 0.08
CA GLY A 286 13.34 10.14 0.66
C GLY A 286 12.19 10.47 1.61
N GLU A 287 10.96 10.07 1.28
CA GLU A 287 9.78 10.27 2.15
C GLU A 287 9.87 9.45 3.44
N LEU A 288 10.31 8.19 3.35
CA LEU A 288 10.55 7.32 4.50
C LEU A 288 11.67 7.87 5.39
N ALA A 289 12.78 8.32 4.81
CA ALA A 289 13.87 8.94 5.57
C ALA A 289 13.42 10.25 6.23
N GLY A 290 12.59 11.04 5.54
CA GLY A 290 11.96 12.23 6.09
C GLY A 290 11.06 11.95 7.30
N MET A 291 10.42 10.77 7.37
CA MET A 291 9.59 10.36 8.51
C MET A 291 10.42 10.18 9.78
N LEU A 292 11.57 9.50 9.70
CA LEU A 292 12.49 9.36 10.84
C LEU A 292 13.13 10.71 11.23
N ALA A 293 13.52 11.52 10.25
CA ALA A 293 14.11 12.83 10.50
C ALA A 293 13.14 13.77 11.25
N ARG A 294 11.87 13.82 10.82
CA ARG A 294 10.81 14.59 11.52
C ARG A 294 10.50 14.05 12.92
N SER A 295 10.85 12.80 13.18
CA SER A 295 10.70 12.15 14.49
C SER A 295 11.89 12.40 15.44
N GLY A 296 12.85 13.23 15.03
CA GLY A 296 14.00 13.63 15.85
C GLY A 296 15.24 12.73 15.71
N TYR A 297 15.30 11.84 14.72
CA TYR A 297 16.50 11.03 14.48
C TYR A 297 17.57 11.83 13.74
N PRO A 298 18.82 11.88 14.25
CA PRO A 298 19.91 12.49 13.53
C PRO A 298 20.28 11.66 12.30
N ALA A 299 20.70 12.33 11.23
CA ALA A 299 21.05 11.69 9.95
C ALA A 299 22.13 10.60 10.11
N SER A 300 23.07 10.77 11.04
CA SER A 300 24.10 9.77 11.37
C SER A 300 23.50 8.46 11.89
N ARG A 301 22.46 8.53 12.73
CA ARG A 301 21.79 7.35 13.29
C ARG A 301 20.92 6.64 12.25
N ILE A 302 20.26 7.41 11.38
CA ILE A 302 19.52 6.85 10.23
C ILE A 302 20.49 6.11 9.30
N ARG A 303 21.66 6.69 9.04
CA ARG A 303 22.71 6.06 8.25
C ARG A 303 23.22 4.77 8.87
N THR A 304 23.49 4.72 10.19
CA THR A 304 23.90 3.47 10.86
C THR A 304 22.85 2.36 10.76
N ILE A 305 21.56 2.70 10.81
CA ILE A 305 20.47 1.74 10.64
C ILE A 305 20.47 1.19 9.21
N LEU A 306 20.64 2.06 8.21
CA LEU A 306 20.71 1.67 6.80
C LEU A 306 21.96 0.83 6.49
N GLU A 307 23.11 1.16 7.05
CA GLU A 307 24.34 0.37 6.89
C GLU A 307 24.17 -1.05 7.47
N ARG A 308 23.54 -1.19 8.65
CA ARG A 308 23.22 -2.51 9.23
C ARG A 308 22.22 -3.31 8.40
N LEU A 309 21.24 -2.62 7.79
CA LEU A 309 20.32 -3.25 6.86
C LEU A 309 21.09 -3.81 5.66
N LEU A 310 21.92 -2.98 5.00
CA LEU A 310 22.70 -3.42 3.85
C LEU A 310 23.69 -4.55 4.19
N GLU A 311 24.24 -4.58 5.41
CA GLU A 311 25.10 -5.68 5.89
C GLU A 311 24.29 -6.97 6.06
N SER A 312 23.06 -6.85 6.57
CA SER A 312 22.16 -8.00 6.67
C SER A 312 21.79 -8.55 5.29
N LEU A 313 21.62 -7.67 4.30
CA LEU A 313 21.43 -8.05 2.89
C LEU A 313 22.66 -8.75 2.31
N ARG A 314 23.86 -8.26 2.64
CA ARG A 314 25.14 -8.84 2.23
C ARG A 314 25.26 -10.28 2.75
N ILE A 315 25.05 -10.49 4.05
CA ILE A 315 25.14 -11.80 4.71
C ILE A 315 24.14 -12.78 4.09
N ALA A 316 22.87 -12.36 3.93
CA ALA A 316 21.83 -13.17 3.30
C ALA A 316 22.19 -13.59 1.87
N ALA A 317 22.80 -12.68 1.09
CA ALA A 317 23.18 -12.95 -0.29
C ALA A 317 24.34 -13.97 -0.41
N PHE A 318 25.22 -14.08 0.60
CA PHE A 318 26.31 -15.05 0.61
C PHE A 318 25.89 -16.45 1.07
N GLU A 319 24.87 -16.56 1.92
CA GLU A 319 24.36 -17.86 2.41
C GLU A 319 23.64 -18.70 1.34
N GLU A 320 22.98 -18.06 0.37
CA GLU A 320 22.23 -18.76 -0.70
C GLU A 320 23.10 -19.24 -1.87
N ALA A 321 24.43 -19.27 -1.70
CA ALA A 321 25.40 -19.87 -2.60
C ALA A 321 25.25 -19.51 -4.10
N ARG A 322 25.82 -18.33 -4.43
CA ARG A 322 26.09 -17.71 -5.75
C ARG A 322 25.14 -16.56 -6.11
N ILE A 323 25.61 -15.35 -5.81
CA ILE A 323 25.04 -14.09 -6.31
C ILE A 323 25.33 -14.00 -7.82
N GLY A 324 24.29 -14.09 -8.64
CA GLY A 324 24.38 -13.84 -10.07
C GLY A 324 24.46 -12.34 -10.40
N PRO A 325 24.80 -11.98 -11.65
CA PRO A 325 24.92 -10.59 -12.08
C PRO A 325 23.60 -9.80 -12.03
N ALA A 326 22.45 -10.48 -12.04
CA ALA A 326 21.14 -9.84 -11.87
C ALA A 326 20.88 -9.44 -10.41
N GLN A 327 21.15 -10.34 -9.46
CA GLN A 327 21.02 -10.03 -8.02
C GLN A 327 21.99 -8.93 -7.59
N LEU A 328 23.21 -8.94 -8.11
CA LEU A 328 24.21 -7.90 -7.80
C LEU A 328 23.78 -6.50 -8.29
N ARG A 329 23.16 -6.41 -9.48
CA ARG A 329 22.58 -5.14 -9.96
C ARG A 329 21.47 -4.65 -9.04
N HIS A 330 20.63 -5.56 -8.55
CA HIS A 330 19.55 -5.23 -7.62
C HIS A 330 20.11 -4.69 -6.30
N LEU A 331 21.09 -5.36 -5.69
CA LEU A 331 21.75 -4.92 -4.45
C LEU A 331 22.39 -3.53 -4.59
N ARG A 332 23.06 -3.25 -5.70
CA ARG A 332 23.65 -1.92 -5.99
C ARG A 332 22.58 -0.83 -6.18
N ALA A 333 21.46 -1.17 -6.81
CA ALA A 333 20.33 -0.25 -6.95
C ALA A 333 19.68 0.07 -5.58
N VAL A 334 19.56 -0.92 -4.69
CA VAL A 334 19.12 -0.71 -3.30
C VAL A 334 20.06 0.24 -2.57
N ALA A 335 21.35 -0.06 -2.59
CA ALA A 335 22.39 0.75 -1.93
C ALA A 335 22.39 2.21 -2.42
N THR A 336 22.25 2.42 -3.72
CA THR A 336 22.12 3.76 -4.33
C THR A 336 20.88 4.49 -3.83
N SER A 337 19.75 3.80 -3.76
CA SER A 337 18.47 4.42 -3.43
C SER A 337 18.28 4.73 -1.96
N VAL A 338 19.02 4.04 -1.07
CA VAL A 338 19.11 4.38 0.36
C VAL A 338 20.20 5.42 0.66
N GLY A 339 20.91 5.91 -0.37
CA GLY A 339 21.93 6.97 -0.22
C GLY A 339 23.33 6.46 0.16
N ILE A 340 23.64 5.19 -0.10
CA ILE A 340 24.94 4.55 0.13
C ILE A 340 25.41 3.81 -1.15
N PRO A 341 25.64 4.52 -2.27
CA PRO A 341 25.76 3.92 -3.60
C PRO A 341 26.91 2.93 -3.80
N THR A 342 27.99 3.02 -3.01
CA THR A 342 29.21 2.22 -3.18
C THR A 342 29.30 1.00 -2.24
N TYR A 343 28.21 0.67 -1.53
CA TYR A 343 28.26 -0.32 -0.44
C TYR A 343 28.58 -1.76 -0.90
N PHE A 344 28.19 -2.13 -2.13
CA PHE A 344 28.38 -3.49 -2.69
C PHE A 344 29.40 -3.53 -3.86
N ASP A 345 30.30 -2.55 -3.92
CA ASP A 345 31.29 -2.48 -5.01
C ASP A 345 32.36 -3.56 -4.88
N ASP A 346 32.59 -4.06 -3.67
CA ASP A 346 33.51 -5.15 -3.37
C ASP A 346 33.01 -6.54 -3.81
N LEU A 347 31.71 -6.67 -4.10
CA LEU A 347 31.12 -7.90 -4.62
C LEU A 347 31.44 -8.09 -6.11
N ILE A 348 32.23 -9.11 -6.42
CA ILE A 348 32.61 -9.47 -7.80
C ILE A 348 31.82 -10.73 -8.21
N PRO A 349 31.04 -10.70 -9.31
CA PRO A 349 30.30 -11.88 -9.76
C PRO A 349 31.27 -12.96 -10.28
N PRO A 350 30.98 -14.25 -10.06
CA PRO A 350 31.82 -15.32 -10.59
C PRO A 350 31.81 -15.29 -12.12
N LYS A 351 32.99 -15.48 -12.73
CA LYS A 351 33.15 -15.51 -14.20
C LYS A 351 32.26 -16.62 -14.76
N ALA A 352 31.43 -16.29 -15.76
CA ALA A 352 30.51 -17.25 -16.37
C ALA A 352 31.30 -18.50 -16.84
N PRO A 353 30.77 -19.73 -16.62
CA PRO A 353 31.42 -20.92 -17.12
C PRO A 353 31.54 -20.83 -18.64
N PRO A 354 32.66 -21.31 -19.23
CA PRO A 354 32.83 -21.30 -20.68
C PRO A 354 31.67 -22.06 -21.33
N ALA A 355 31.18 -21.54 -22.45
CA ALA A 355 30.08 -22.16 -23.18
C ALA A 355 30.42 -23.64 -23.47
N PRO A 356 29.48 -24.57 -23.26
CA PRO A 356 29.70 -25.97 -23.61
C PRO A 356 30.00 -26.06 -25.11
N GLN A 357 31.03 -26.84 -25.47
CA GLN A 357 31.33 -27.07 -26.88
C GLN A 357 30.09 -27.69 -27.56
N PRO A 358 29.73 -27.25 -28.77
CA PRO A 358 28.57 -27.79 -29.47
C PRO A 358 28.77 -29.30 -29.66
N GLY A 359 27.99 -30.12 -28.94
CA GLY A 359 27.97 -31.58 -29.07
C GLY A 359 28.06 -32.40 -27.77
N SER A 360 28.32 -31.82 -26.60
CA SER A 360 28.49 -32.60 -25.36
C SER A 360 27.38 -32.32 -24.33
N GLY A 361 26.26 -33.04 -24.40
CA GLY A 361 25.21 -32.96 -23.39
C GLY A 361 24.12 -33.99 -23.60
N SER A 362 24.30 -35.17 -23.02
CA SER A 362 23.30 -36.24 -22.94
C SER A 362 22.19 -35.86 -21.97
N PHE A 363 20.98 -35.59 -22.48
CA PHE A 363 19.74 -35.80 -21.75
C PHE A 363 18.90 -36.85 -22.47
N SER A 364 18.48 -37.82 -21.69
CA SER A 364 17.76 -39.04 -22.03
C SER A 364 16.49 -38.80 -22.84
N ARG A 365 16.41 -39.54 -23.96
CA ARG A 365 15.27 -39.90 -24.81
C ARG A 365 14.34 -38.77 -25.30
N PRO A 366 14.28 -38.51 -26.63
CA PRO A 366 13.25 -37.65 -27.20
C PRO A 366 11.88 -38.32 -27.11
N VAL A 367 10.90 -37.64 -26.53
CA VAL A 367 9.49 -37.87 -26.85
C VAL A 367 9.35 -37.54 -28.34
N ARG A 368 9.28 -38.58 -29.20
CA ARG A 368 8.97 -38.40 -30.61
C ARG A 368 7.55 -37.83 -30.68
N LYS A 369 7.40 -36.58 -31.12
CA LYS A 369 6.18 -36.16 -31.82
C LYS A 369 5.97 -37.16 -32.96
N PRO A 370 4.78 -37.74 -33.15
CA PRO A 370 4.50 -38.53 -34.35
C PRO A 370 4.83 -37.65 -35.57
N LEU A 371 5.67 -38.14 -36.48
CA LEU A 371 5.86 -37.47 -37.76
C LEU A 371 4.49 -37.38 -38.47
N PRO A 372 4.20 -36.27 -39.19
CA PRO A 372 3.06 -36.26 -40.09
C PRO A 372 3.20 -37.40 -41.09
N LEU A 373 2.08 -38.08 -41.38
CA LEU A 373 2.02 -39.17 -42.35
C LEU A 373 2.63 -38.73 -43.69
N PRO A 374 3.40 -39.58 -44.39
CA PRO A 374 3.91 -39.25 -45.71
C PRO A 374 2.74 -38.98 -46.67
N ALA A 375 2.89 -37.95 -47.50
CA ALA A 375 1.89 -37.59 -48.50
C ALA A 375 1.63 -38.78 -49.46
N PRO A 376 0.37 -39.02 -49.88
CA PRO A 376 0.03 -40.14 -50.74
C PRO A 376 0.75 -40.02 -52.11
N PRO A 377 1.09 -41.16 -52.76
CA PRO A 377 1.96 -41.24 -53.94
C PRO A 377 1.40 -40.64 -55.25
N ARG A 378 0.38 -39.78 -55.17
CA ARG A 378 -0.28 -39.13 -56.32
C ARG A 378 -0.35 -37.61 -56.19
N ALA A 379 0.65 -36.98 -55.56
CA ALA A 379 0.79 -35.53 -55.63
C ALA A 379 1.31 -35.12 -57.02
N PRO A 380 0.74 -34.09 -57.67
CA PRO A 380 1.23 -33.61 -58.95
C PRO A 380 2.67 -33.08 -58.82
N ARG A 381 3.45 -33.25 -59.90
CA ARG A 381 4.79 -32.65 -60.03
C ARG A 381 4.66 -31.22 -60.54
N CYS A 382 5.46 -30.32 -59.99
CA CYS A 382 5.57 -28.96 -60.53
C CYS A 382 6.12 -29.03 -61.96
N GLY A 383 5.44 -28.39 -62.92
CA GLY A 383 5.88 -28.35 -64.33
C GLY A 383 7.19 -27.60 -64.56
N HIS A 384 7.67 -26.81 -63.57
CA HIS A 384 8.85 -25.98 -63.70
C HIS A 384 10.09 -26.53 -62.95
N CYS A 385 9.93 -27.14 -61.78
CA CYS A 385 11.05 -27.68 -61.00
C CYS A 385 11.03 -29.21 -60.86
N LEU A 386 9.99 -29.88 -61.39
CA LEU A 386 9.82 -31.35 -61.41
C LEU A 386 9.81 -32.05 -60.04
N VAL A 387 9.77 -31.30 -58.94
CA VAL A 387 9.64 -31.80 -57.57
C VAL A 387 8.18 -32.20 -57.28
N VAL A 388 8.00 -33.39 -56.68
CA VAL A 388 6.68 -33.92 -56.27
C VAL A 388 6.17 -33.14 -55.07
N GLY A 389 4.92 -32.65 -55.13
CA GLY A 389 4.30 -31.87 -54.06
C GLY A 389 4.48 -30.35 -54.18
N HIS A 390 5.15 -29.85 -55.22
CA HIS A 390 5.19 -28.43 -55.56
C HIS A 390 4.13 -28.11 -56.62
N TRP A 391 3.43 -26.98 -56.45
CA TRP A 391 2.47 -26.47 -57.44
C TRP A 391 3.12 -25.41 -58.33
N THR A 392 2.92 -25.48 -59.65
CA THR A 392 3.52 -24.55 -60.62
C THR A 392 3.19 -23.08 -60.29
N ALA A 393 1.99 -22.79 -59.81
CA ALA A 393 1.55 -21.45 -59.40
C ALA A 393 2.35 -20.84 -58.22
N ASN A 394 3.02 -21.67 -57.41
CA ASN A 394 3.79 -21.26 -56.23
C ASN A 394 5.26 -21.73 -56.30
N CYS A 395 5.81 -21.94 -57.50
CA CYS A 395 7.18 -22.42 -57.60
C CYS A 395 8.18 -21.40 -57.04
N PRO A 396 9.05 -21.78 -56.09
CA PRO A 396 10.07 -20.89 -55.53
C PRO A 396 11.03 -20.34 -56.59
N ARG A 397 11.26 -21.11 -57.67
CA ARG A 397 12.07 -20.69 -58.82
C ARG A 397 11.38 -19.68 -59.74
N LEU A 398 10.05 -19.57 -59.71
CA LEU A 398 9.30 -18.56 -60.45
C LEU A 398 9.12 -17.26 -59.66
N ARG A 399 9.20 -17.31 -58.32
CA ARG A 399 9.06 -16.15 -57.44
C ARG A 399 10.34 -15.32 -57.29
N GLY A 400 11.47 -15.79 -57.79
CA GLY A 400 12.77 -15.11 -57.72
C GLY A 400 13.10 -14.17 -58.88
N SER A 401 12.23 -14.04 -59.89
CA SER A 401 12.55 -13.28 -61.11
C SER A 401 11.53 -12.20 -61.45
N ARG A 402 11.41 -11.17 -60.59
CA ARG A 402 10.84 -9.86 -60.97
C ARG A 402 11.49 -8.73 -60.17
N SER A 403 12.61 -8.21 -60.66
CA SER A 403 12.86 -6.77 -60.90
C SER A 403 14.33 -6.56 -61.26
N ASP A 404 14.53 -6.11 -62.49
CA ASP A 404 15.50 -5.12 -62.97
C ASP A 404 16.98 -5.24 -62.55
N ILE A 405 17.82 -5.64 -63.52
CA ILE A 405 18.85 -4.77 -64.14
C ILE A 405 19.35 -5.43 -65.44
N VAL A 406 19.21 -4.68 -66.53
CA VAL A 406 19.75 -4.81 -67.90
C VAL A 406 21.28 -4.52 -67.81
N THR A 407 22.27 -5.18 -68.42
CA THR A 407 22.55 -5.66 -69.81
C THR A 407 23.86 -6.51 -69.78
N PRO A 408 24.29 -7.16 -70.89
CA PRO A 408 24.99 -8.45 -70.90
C PRO A 408 26.52 -8.35 -71.01
N VAL A 409 27.20 -9.46 -70.68
CA VAL A 409 28.56 -9.74 -71.18
C VAL A 409 28.57 -11.14 -71.78
N SER A 410 29.00 -11.20 -73.05
CA SER A 410 29.13 -12.37 -73.92
C SER A 410 30.23 -13.36 -73.46
N PRO A 411 30.21 -14.61 -73.96
CA PRO A 411 30.93 -15.73 -73.35
C PRO A 411 32.41 -15.77 -73.75
N ILE A 412 33.24 -16.35 -72.89
CA ILE A 412 34.57 -16.83 -73.27
C ILE A 412 34.63 -18.33 -72.96
N ASP A 413 34.95 -19.08 -74.02
CA ASP A 413 35.06 -20.53 -74.15
C ASP A 413 36.37 -21.10 -73.52
N PRO A 414 36.52 -22.44 -73.43
CA PRO A 414 37.21 -23.13 -72.34
C PRO A 414 38.70 -23.41 -72.61
N ILE A 415 39.42 -23.74 -71.54
CA ILE A 415 40.57 -24.67 -71.56
C ILE A 415 40.34 -25.73 -70.48
#